data_AF-A0A183ED32-F1
#
_entry.id   AF-A0A183ED32-F1
#
_cell.length_a   1.000
_cell.length_b   1.000
_cell.length_c   1.000
_cell.angle_alpha   90.00
_cell.angle_beta   90.00
_cell.angle_gamma   90.00
#
_symmetry.space_group_name_H-M   'P 1'
#
loop_
_entity.id
_entity.type
_entity.pdbx_description
1 polymer ?
#
loop_
_entity_poly.entity_id
_entity_poly.type
_entity_poly.pdbx_seq_one_letter_code
_entity_poly.pdbx_strand_id
1 'polypeptide(L)'
;MTPFENAISGSLASVFAASVLCPTELVKCKLQAQREMFPGVKSTLFSTCRDVYKMHGLRAFYTGMVATLCREVPGYFFFFGAYELSRFYFTPPGRTKDEIGMLALT
;
A
#
# COMPACT_ATOMS: atom_id res chain seq x y z
N MET A 1 -2.84 -23.85 6.81
CA MET A 1 -3.22 -23.11 5.58
C MET A 1 -2.04 -23.16 4.64
N THR A 2 -2.25 -23.52 3.38
CA THR A 2 -1.15 -23.61 2.41
C THR A 2 -0.57 -22.21 2.14
N PRO A 3 0.73 -22.08 1.86
CA PRO A 3 1.36 -20.79 1.59
C PRO A 3 0.71 -20.03 0.42
N PHE A 4 0.12 -20.75 -0.54
CA PHE A 4 -0.64 -20.16 -1.64
C PHE A 4 -1.96 -19.52 -1.19
N GLU A 5 -2.71 -20.16 -0.29
CA GLU A 5 -3.97 -19.59 0.24
C GLU A 5 -3.72 -18.31 1.05
N ASN A 6 -2.63 -18.28 1.82
CA ASN A 6 -2.22 -17.09 2.56
C ASN A 6 -1.79 -15.95 1.61
N ALA A 7 -1.08 -16.29 0.53
CA ALA A 7 -0.68 -15.30 -0.47
C ALA A 7 -1.90 -14.69 -1.20
N ILE A 8 -2.88 -15.52 -1.57
CA ILE A 8 -4.10 -15.05 -2.25
C ILE A 8 -4.97 -14.21 -1.30
N SER A 9 -5.16 -14.64 -0.06
CA SER A 9 -5.94 -13.88 0.93
C SER A 9 -5.28 -12.54 1.26
N GLY A 10 -3.96 -12.51 1.43
CA GLY A 10 -3.20 -11.27 1.60
C GLY A 10 -3.29 -10.33 0.39
N SER A 11 -3.28 -10.88 -0.83
CA SER A 11 -3.43 -10.09 -2.07
C SER A 11 -4.83 -9.51 -2.23
N LEU A 12 -5.88 -10.24 -1.86
CA LEU A 12 -7.25 -9.72 -1.89
C LEU A 12 -7.46 -8.64 -0.82
N ALA A 13 -6.91 -8.85 0.37
CA ALA A 13 -6.94 -7.87 1.45
C ALA A 13 -6.24 -6.57 1.06
N SER A 14 -5.10 -6.65 0.35
CA SER A 14 -4.36 -5.47 -0.10
C SER A 14 -5.09 -4.67 -1.18
N VAL A 15 -5.81 -5.33 -2.09
CA VAL A 15 -6.68 -4.63 -3.07
C VAL A 15 -7.78 -3.84 -2.35
N PHE A 16 -8.42 -4.43 -1.34
CA PHE A 16 -9.45 -3.74 -0.57
C PHE A 16 -8.86 -2.58 0.23
N ALA A 17 -7.72 -2.78 0.91
CA ALA A 17 -7.02 -1.72 1.62
C ALA A 17 -6.62 -0.56 0.68
N ALA A 18 -6.07 -0.87 -0.50
CA ALA A 18 -5.72 0.12 -1.51
C ALA A 18 -6.93 0.90 -2.01
N SER A 19 -8.10 0.25 -2.14
CA SER A 19 -9.34 0.91 -2.55
C SER A 19 -9.76 2.05 -1.59
N VAL A 20 -9.57 1.83 -0.29
CA VAL A 20 -9.89 2.80 0.78
C VAL A 20 -8.79 3.84 0.94
N LEU A 21 -7.52 3.46 0.78
CA LEU A 21 -6.38 4.34 0.95
C LEU A 21 -6.17 5.29 -0.24
N CYS A 22 -6.44 4.84 -1.47
CA CYS A 22 -6.22 5.62 -2.68
C CYS A 22 -6.84 7.03 -2.68
N PRO A 23 -8.13 7.25 -2.32
CA PRO A 23 -8.68 8.61 -2.27
C PRO A 23 -7.92 9.51 -1.29
N THR A 24 -7.45 8.94 -0.17
CA THR A 24 -6.70 9.67 0.85
C THR A 24 -5.29 10.02 0.37
N GLU A 25 -4.59 9.07 -0.26
CA GLU A 25 -3.26 9.29 -0.83
C GLU A 25 -3.30 10.28 -1.99
N LEU A 26 -4.30 10.18 -2.88
CA LEU A 26 -4.47 11.08 -4.01
C LEU A 26 -4.65 12.54 -3.55
N VAL A 27 -5.49 12.77 -2.52
CA VAL A 27 -5.68 14.12 -1.96
C VAL A 27 -4.39 14.64 -1.33
N LYS A 28 -3.63 13.80 -0.61
CA LYS A 28 -2.33 14.18 -0.02
C LYS A 28 -1.32 14.56 -1.10
N CYS A 29 -1.12 13.72 -2.12
CA CYS A 29 -0.19 13.98 -3.20
C CYS A 29 -0.57 15.24 -3.99
N LYS A 30 -1.88 15.46 -4.27
CA LYS A 30 -2.32 16.70 -4.91
C LYS A 30 -2.07 17.93 -4.06
N LEU A 31 -2.32 17.85 -2.75
CA LEU A 31 -2.06 18.95 -1.83
C LEU A 31 -0.56 19.30 -1.77
N GLN A 32 0.31 18.28 -1.74
CA GLN A 32 1.76 18.44 -1.80
C GLN A 32 2.20 19.07 -3.14
N ALA A 33 1.70 18.56 -4.27
CA ALA A 33 2.00 19.10 -5.59
C ALA A 33 1.53 20.55 -5.75
N GLN A 34 0.31 20.89 -5.28
CA GLN A 34 -0.19 22.27 -5.33
C GLN A 34 0.64 23.22 -4.47
N ARG A 35 1.13 22.76 -3.32
CA ARG A 35 2.02 23.56 -2.45
C ARG A 35 3.36 23.84 -3.11
N GLU A 36 3.87 22.89 -3.89
CA GLU A 36 5.14 23.02 -4.62
C GLU A 36 5.01 23.86 -5.89
N MET A 37 3.95 23.65 -6.68
CA MET A 37 3.73 24.36 -7.95
C MET A 37 3.26 25.80 -7.77
N PHE A 38 2.54 26.11 -6.69
CA PHE A 38 2.00 27.46 -6.43
C PHE A 38 2.43 27.97 -5.05
N PRO A 39 3.73 28.29 -4.87
CA PRO A 39 4.23 28.83 -3.61
C PRO A 39 3.54 30.17 -3.30
N GLY A 40 2.63 30.17 -2.33
CA GLY A 40 1.85 31.35 -1.92
C GLY A 40 0.32 31.14 -1.96
N VAL A 41 -0.16 30.13 -2.70
CA VAL A 41 -1.59 29.77 -2.68
C VAL A 41 -1.85 28.77 -1.56
N LYS A 42 -2.65 29.17 -0.56
CA LYS A 42 -3.08 28.29 0.52
C LYS A 42 -4.12 27.27 0.01
N SER A 43 -3.65 26.19 -0.59
CA SER A 43 -4.50 25.04 -0.90
C SER A 43 -4.88 24.35 0.41
N THR A 44 -6.19 24.18 0.65
CA THR A 44 -6.73 23.48 1.82
C THR A 44 -7.21 22.09 1.40
N LEU A 45 -7.30 21.16 2.35
CA LEU A 45 -7.86 19.83 2.09
C LEU A 45 -9.23 19.92 1.41
N PHE A 46 -10.11 20.79 1.91
CA PHE A 46 -11.46 20.97 1.38
C PHE A 46 -11.49 21.55 -0.04
N SER A 47 -10.62 22.52 -0.37
CA SER A 47 -10.54 23.07 -1.74
C SER A 47 -10.05 22.00 -2.72
N THR A 48 -9.03 21.23 -2.32
CA THR A 48 -8.48 20.14 -3.12
C THR A 48 -9.52 19.06 -3.39
N CYS A 49 -10.26 18.62 -2.35
CA CYS A 49 -11.35 17.66 -2.51
C CYS A 49 -12.47 18.20 -3.41
N ARG A 50 -12.83 19.49 -3.28
CA ARG A 50 -13.83 20.14 -4.12
C ARG A 50 -13.39 20.18 -5.59
N ASP A 51 -12.13 20.50 -5.84
CA ASP A 51 -11.57 20.58 -7.20
C ASP A 51 -11.50 19.20 -7.85
N VAL A 52 -11.11 18.16 -7.10
CA VAL A 52 -11.15 16.77 -7.57
C VAL A 52 -12.59 16.35 -7.89
N TYR A 53 -13.54 16.63 -7.01
CA TYR A 53 -14.95 16.30 -7.22
C TYR A 53 -15.55 16.99 -8.45
N LYS A 54 -15.14 18.23 -8.74
CA LYS A 54 -15.63 18.97 -9.93
C LYS A 54 -15.20 18.36 -11.27
N MET A 55 -14.14 17.55 -11.32
CA MET A 55 -13.66 16.98 -12.59
C MET A 55 -14.55 15.82 -13.07
N HIS A 56 -14.68 14.77 -12.27
CA HIS A 56 -15.47 13.57 -12.63
C HIS A 56 -16.26 13.01 -11.43
N GLY A 57 -16.61 13.86 -10.46
CA GLY A 57 -17.29 13.43 -9.24
C GLY A 57 -16.46 12.48 -8.40
N LEU A 58 -17.09 11.45 -7.85
CA LEU A 58 -16.43 10.45 -6.99
C LEU A 58 -15.39 9.60 -7.74
N ARG A 59 -15.55 9.39 -9.06
CA ARG A 59 -14.58 8.61 -9.85
C ARG A 59 -13.22 9.30 -9.95
N ALA A 60 -13.18 10.63 -9.89
CA ALA A 60 -11.95 11.40 -9.95
C ALA A 60 -10.98 11.07 -8.81
N PHE A 61 -11.48 10.60 -7.66
CA PHE A 61 -10.65 10.19 -6.53
C PHE A 61 -9.94 8.85 -6.74
N TYR A 62 -10.36 8.08 -7.74
CA TYR A 62 -9.76 6.81 -8.12
C TYR A 62 -8.87 6.95 -9.37
N THR A 63 -8.79 8.15 -9.96
CA THR A 63 -7.92 8.45 -11.10
C THR A 63 -6.46 8.42 -10.67
N GLY A 64 -5.79 7.29 -10.90
CA GLY A 64 -4.42 7.03 -10.43
C GLY A 64 -4.28 5.75 -9.61
N MET A 65 -5.39 5.11 -9.25
CA MET A 65 -5.41 3.82 -8.54
C MET A 65 -4.53 2.76 -9.21
N VAL A 66 -4.55 2.68 -10.54
CA VAL A 66 -3.71 1.73 -11.29
C VAL A 66 -2.22 2.04 -11.11
N ALA A 67 -1.83 3.30 -11.09
CA ALA A 67 -0.44 3.69 -10.84
C ALA A 67 -0.03 3.40 -9.39
N THR A 68 -0.92 3.65 -8.41
CA THR A 68 -0.72 3.30 -7.00
C THR A 68 -0.54 1.78 -6.84
N LEU A 69 -1.46 0.98 -7.38
CA LEU A 69 -1.38 -0.49 -7.35
C LEU A 69 -0.12 -0.99 -8.07
N CYS A 70 0.24 -0.41 -9.21
CA CYS A 70 1.45 -0.76 -9.95
C CYS A 70 2.73 -0.44 -9.16
N ARG A 71 2.70 0.51 -8.21
CA ARG A 71 3.82 0.82 -7.32
C ARG A 71 3.84 -0.08 -6.09
N GLU A 72 2.69 -0.25 -5.44
CA GLU A 72 2.54 -0.98 -4.19
C GLU A 72 2.70 -2.50 -4.39
N VAL A 73 2.08 -3.07 -5.42
CA VAL A 73 2.08 -4.54 -5.64
C VAL A 73 3.50 -5.09 -5.82
N PRO A 74 4.38 -4.51 -6.67
CA PRO A 74 5.76 -4.97 -6.77
C PRO A 74 6.53 -4.74 -5.47
N GLY A 75 6.33 -3.59 -4.81
CA GLY A 75 6.98 -3.28 -3.53
C GLY A 75 6.69 -4.34 -2.46
N TYR A 76 5.42 -4.70 -2.29
CA TYR A 76 5.01 -5.77 -1.38
C TYR A 76 5.48 -7.15 -1.82
N PHE A 77 5.46 -7.45 -3.12
CA PHE A 77 6.00 -8.72 -3.64
C PHE A 77 7.48 -8.89 -3.30
N PHE A 78 8.31 -7.87 -3.52
CA PHE A 78 9.73 -7.93 -3.18
C PHE A 78 9.96 -7.97 -1.67
N PHE A 79 9.22 -7.19 -0.88
CA PHE A 79 9.33 -7.20 0.57
C PHE A 79 9.01 -8.58 1.16
N PHE A 80 7.86 -9.14 0.78
CA PHE A 80 7.42 -10.45 1.28
C PHE A 80 8.31 -11.58 0.75
N GLY A 81 8.74 -11.49 -0.52
CA GLY A 81 9.69 -12.43 -1.11
C GLY A 81 11.04 -12.43 -0.41
N ALA A 82 11.61 -11.25 -0.14
CA ALA A 82 12.88 -11.13 0.59
C ALA A 82 12.75 -11.57 2.05
N TYR A 83 11.65 -11.24 2.72
CA TYR A 83 11.34 -11.68 4.08
C TYR A 83 11.30 -13.21 4.18
N GLU A 84 10.60 -13.86 3.25
CA GLU A 84 10.43 -15.31 3.28
C GLU A 84 11.67 -16.07 2.82
N LEU A 85 12.44 -15.50 1.90
CA LEU A 85 13.76 -16.00 1.53
C LEU A 85 14.73 -15.93 2.71
N SER A 86 14.72 -14.81 3.45
CA SER A 86 15.54 -14.63 4.64
C SER A 86 15.17 -15.67 5.70
N ARG A 87 13.87 -15.86 5.97
CA ARG A 87 13.41 -16.91 6.89
C ARG A 87 13.85 -18.30 6.44
N PHE A 88 13.79 -18.61 5.15
CA PHE A 88 14.25 -19.90 4.63
C PHE A 88 15.76 -20.13 4.88
N TYR A 89 16.61 -19.14 4.60
CA TYR A 89 18.06 -19.26 4.83
C TYR A 89 18.45 -19.33 6.32
N PHE A 90 17.73 -18.62 7.18
CA PHE A 90 18.01 -18.59 8.62
C PHE A 90 17.30 -19.69 9.41
N THR A 91 16.55 -20.59 8.77
CA THR A 91 15.94 -21.74 9.45
C THR A 91 16.98 -22.85 9.64
N PRO A 92 17.38 -23.21 10.88
CA PRO A 92 18.26 -24.35 11.10
C PRO A 92 17.58 -25.68 10.71
N PRO A 93 18.33 -26.70 10.26
CA PRO A 93 17.77 -27.98 9.84
C PRO A 93 17.06 -28.66 11.04
N GLY A 94 15.73 -28.76 10.98
CA GLY A 94 14.90 -29.47 11.96
C GLY A 94 13.87 -28.64 12.76
N ARG A 95 13.78 -27.32 12.56
CA ARG A 95 12.76 -26.45 13.21
C ARG A 95 11.69 -25.98 12.21
N THR A 96 10.47 -25.75 12.69
CA THR A 96 9.32 -25.33 11.86
C THR A 96 9.30 -23.81 11.67
N LYS A 97 8.77 -23.31 10.53
CA LYS A 97 8.74 -21.86 10.17
C LYS A 97 8.17 -20.95 11.26
N ASP A 98 7.32 -21.48 12.14
CA ASP A 98 6.67 -20.76 13.24
C ASP A 98 7.59 -20.48 14.44
N GLU A 99 8.79 -21.10 14.51
CA GLU A 99 9.70 -20.98 15.66
C GLU A 99 10.80 -19.92 15.49
N ILE A 100 10.72 -19.08 14.46
CA ILE A 100 11.76 -18.06 14.14
C ILE A 100 11.44 -16.70 14.81
N GLY A 101 10.24 -16.55 15.37
CA GLY A 101 9.85 -15.31 16.08
C GLY A 101 10.49 -15.19 17.47
N MET A 102 10.60 -13.96 17.99
CA MET A 102 11.04 -13.69 19.38
C MET A 102 10.27 -14.51 20.44
N LEU A 103 9.06 -14.96 20.13
CA LEU A 103 8.21 -15.81 20.97
C LEU A 103 8.71 -17.26 21.12
N ALA A 104 9.67 -17.73 20.32
CA ALA A 104 10.25 -19.06 20.46
C ALA A 104 11.45 -19.12 21.44
N LEU A 105 11.86 -17.96 21.96
CA LEU A 105 12.94 -17.78 22.94
C LEU A 105 12.43 -17.40 24.34
N THR A 106 11.11 -17.47 24.59
CA THR A 106 10.50 -17.38 25.92
C THR A 106 9.75 -18.68 26.20
#